data_AF-A0A0Q9Z918-F1
#
_entry.id   AF-A0A0Q9Z918-F1
#
_cell.length_a   1.000
_cell.length_b   1.000
_cell.length_c   1.000
_cell.angle_alpha   90.00
_cell.angle_beta   90.00
_cell.angle_gamma   90.00
#
_symmetry.space_group_name_H-M   'P 1'
#
loop_
_entity.id
_entity.type
_entity.pdbx_description
1 polymer ?
#
loop_
_entity_poly.entity_id
_entity_poly.type
_entity_poly.pdbx_seq_one_letter_code
_entity_poly.pdbx_strand_id
1 'polypeptide(L)' 'MNTIQEKILHLTDSYPLFIGGLFLFLGLAYLIYKIDKRESYKMKDYDVMNWKAMVNSYALIFMLIIAGLFIIFRS' A
#
# COMPACT_ATOMS: atom_id res chain seq x y z
N MET A 1 -12.35 -21.51 -8.86
CA MET A 1 -11.59 -20.25 -8.74
C MET A 1 -10.96 -19.95 -10.10
N ASN A 2 -10.68 -18.68 -10.43
CA ASN A 2 -9.97 -18.36 -11.68
C ASN A 2 -8.50 -18.80 -11.56
N THR A 3 -7.94 -19.37 -12.62
CA THR A 3 -6.56 -19.92 -12.66
C THR A 3 -5.48 -18.92 -12.24
N ILE A 4 -5.76 -17.62 -12.39
CA ILE A 4 -4.87 -16.52 -11.99
C ILE A 4 -4.85 -16.35 -10.47
N GLN A 5 -6.00 -16.47 -9.80
CA GLN A 5 -6.10 -16.31 -8.34
C GLN A 5 -5.32 -17.41 -7.63
N GLU A 6 -5.40 -18.63 -8.13
CA GLU A 6 -4.66 -19.78 -7.59
C GLU A 6 -3.15 -19.60 -7.72
N LYS A 7 -2.67 -19.07 -8.85
CA LYS A 7 -1.25 -18.74 -9.03
C LYS A 7 -0.75 -17.67 -8.06
N ILE A 8 -1.56 -16.63 -7.81
CA ILE A 8 -1.21 -15.56 -6.87
C ILE A 8 -1.17 -16.10 -5.43
N LEU A 9 -2.14 -16.93 -5.05
CA LEU A 9 -2.17 -17.58 -3.73
C LEU A 9 -0.95 -18.47 -3.53
N HIS A 10 -0.64 -19.32 -4.50
CA HIS A 10 0.53 -20.19 -4.45
C HIS A 10 1.84 -19.41 -4.29
N LEU A 11 2.01 -18.28 -5.00
CA LEU A 11 3.18 -17.42 -4.85
C LEU A 11 3.26 -16.77 -3.47
N THR A 12 2.12 -16.36 -2.92
CA THR A 12 2.03 -15.73 -1.60
C THR A 12 2.39 -16.72 -0.50
N ASP A 13 1.92 -17.97 -0.61
CA ASP A 13 2.21 -19.03 0.36
C ASP A 13 3.64 -19.58 0.21
N SER A 14 4.21 -19.60 -1.00
CA SER A 14 5.56 -20.12 -1.23
C SER A 14 6.65 -19.15 -0.81
N TYR A 15 6.41 -17.84 -0.90
CA TYR A 15 7.40 -16.79 -0.61
C TYR A 15 6.80 -15.62 0.20
N PRO A 16 6.27 -15.88 1.39
CA PRO A 16 5.53 -14.90 2.19
C PRO A 16 6.40 -13.72 2.64
N LEU A 17 7.67 -13.98 2.98
CA LEU A 17 8.62 -12.91 3.32
C LEU A 17 8.93 -12.00 2.12
N PHE A 18 9.09 -12.56 0.92
CA PHE A 18 9.41 -11.79 -0.28
C PHE A 18 8.20 -10.99 -0.75
N ILE A 19 7.03 -11.63 -0.87
CA ILE A 19 5.80 -10.98 -1.31
C ILE A 19 5.33 -9.96 -0.27
N GLY A 20 5.25 -10.35 1.01
CA GLY A 20 4.87 -9.42 2.08
C GLY A 20 5.87 -8.27 2.26
N GLY A 21 7.17 -8.55 2.11
CA GLY A 21 8.22 -7.54 2.09
C GLY A 21 8.08 -6.54 0.93
N LEU A 22 7.69 -7.00 -0.26
CA LEU A 22 7.41 -6.15 -1.41
C LEU A 22 6.20 -5.23 -1.16
N PHE A 23 5.13 -5.75 -0.54
CA PHE A 23 3.98 -4.93 -0.13
C PHE A 23 4.35 -3.88 0.91
N LEU A 24 5.18 -4.24 1.90
CA LEU A 24 5.70 -3.29 2.88
C LEU A 24 6.58 -2.22 2.24
N PHE A 25 7.50 -2.62 1.36
CA PHE A 25 8.38 -1.70 0.67
C PHE A 25 7.59 -0.70 -0.18
N LEU A 26 6.60 -1.16 -0.94
CA LEU A 26 5.71 -0.29 -1.72
C LEU A 26 4.90 0.66 -0.83
N GLY A 27 4.34 0.15 0.27
CA GLY A 27 3.59 0.97 1.23
C GLY A 27 4.44 2.06 1.85
N LEU A 28 5.65 1.72 2.32
CA LEU A 28 6.59 2.67 2.92
C LEU A 28 7.14 3.66 1.89
N ALA A 29 7.53 3.21 0.70
CA ALA A 29 8.00 4.08 -0.37
C ALA A 29 6.93 5.10 -0.79
N TYR A 30 5.67 4.66 -0.89
CA TYR A 30 4.56 5.54 -1.21
C TYR A 30 4.22 6.50 -0.06
N LEU A 31 4.39 6.08 1.19
CA LEU A 31 4.29 6.95 2.35
C LEU A 31 5.33 8.06 2.32
N ILE A 32 6.61 7.71 2.10
CA ILE A 32 7.73 8.67 2.00
C ILE A 32 7.48 9.66 0.88
N TYR A 33 7.17 9.17 -0.33
CA TYR A 33 6.85 10.01 -1.49
C TYR A 33 5.71 10.99 -1.19
N LYS A 34 4.67 10.52 -0.49
CA LYS A 34 3.52 11.36 -0.17
C LYS A 34 3.81 12.39 0.91
N ILE A 35 4.63 12.07 1.91
CA ILE A 35 5.08 13.02 2.93
C ILE A 35 5.88 14.15 2.27
N ASP A 36 6.84 13.81 1.41
CA ASP A 36 7.65 14.77 0.66
C ASP A 36 6.78 15.68 -0.24
N LYS A 37 5.83 15.09 -0.96
CA LYS A 37 4.87 15.87 -1.77
C LYS A 37 3.96 16.76 -0.93
N ARG A 38 3.57 16.35 0.28
CA ARG A 38 2.72 17.12 1.18
C ARG A 38 3.44 18.36 1.71
N GLU A 39 4.74 18.31 1.94
CA GLU A 39 5.53 19.49 2.32
C GLU A 39 5.70 20.47 1.16
N SER A 40 5.90 19.97 -0.06
CA SER A 40 6.00 20.80 -1.26
C SER A 40 4.68 21.49 -1.63
N TYR A 41 3.55 20.80 -1.50
CA TYR A 41 2.22 21.39 -1.68
C TYR A 41 1.76 22.01 -0.36
N LYS A 42 2.24 23.22 -0.06
CA LYS A 42 1.57 24.12 0.89
C LYS A 42 0.15 24.38 0.40
N MET A 43 -0.75 23.47 0.80
CA MET A 43 -2.20 23.51 1.01
C MET A 43 -2.91 24.86 0.82
N LYS A 44 -2.75 25.50 -0.33
CA LYS A 44 -3.32 26.81 -0.62
C LYS A 44 -4.70 26.72 -1.28
N ASP A 45 -5.05 25.57 -1.86
CA ASP A 45 -6.29 25.38 -2.60
C ASP A 45 -6.99 24.07 -2.18
N TYR A 46 -7.66 24.08 -1.03
CA TYR A 46 -8.42 22.92 -0.56
C TYR A 46 -9.83 22.89 -1.16
N ASP A 47 -9.93 22.23 -2.31
CA ASP A 47 -11.19 21.72 -2.85
C ASP A 47 -11.56 20.38 -2.15
N VAL A 48 -12.85 20.12 -1.91
CA VAL A 48 -13.38 18.93 -1.21
C VAL A 48 -12.96 17.62 -1.92
N MET A 49 -12.80 17.68 -3.23
CA MET A 49 -12.29 16.59 -4.07
C MET A 49 -10.84 16.20 -3.69
N ASN A 50 -9.98 17.19 -3.46
CA ASN A 50 -8.57 16.97 -3.09
C ASN A 50 -8.42 16.36 -1.70
N TRP A 51 -9.29 16.73 -0.76
CA TRP A 51 -9.31 16.14 0.57
C TRP A 51 -9.66 14.64 0.54
N LYS A 52 -10.69 14.26 -0.23
CA LYS A 52 -11.08 12.85 -0.40
C LYS A 52 -9.95 12.02 -1.02
N ALA A 53 -9.32 12.53 -2.07
CA ALA A 53 -8.18 11.87 -2.71
C ALA A 53 -6.99 11.70 -1.75
N MET A 54 -6.74 12.71 -0.90
CA MET A 54 -5.69 12.66 0.12
C MET A 54 -5.96 11.58 1.18
N VAL A 55 -7.18 11.50 1.71
CA VAL A 55 -7.56 10.45 2.68
C VAL A 55 -7.50 9.07 2.04
N ASN A 56 -8.05 8.90 0.83
CA ASN A 56 -8.08 7.62 0.14
C ASN A 56 -6.66 7.08 -0.16
N SER A 57 -5.73 7.95 -0.53
CA SER A 57 -4.34 7.55 -0.74
C SER A 57 -3.61 7.18 0.55
N TYR A 58 -3.97 7.74 1.72
CA TYR A 58 -3.43 7.27 3.01
C TYR A 58 -4.03 5.92 3.39
N ALA A 59 -5.33 5.73 3.16
CA ALA A 59 -5.99 4.44 3.37
C ALA A 59 -5.33 3.33 2.53
N LEU A 60 -5.03 3.60 1.25
CA LEU A 60 -4.30 2.67 0.37
C LEU A 60 -2.90 2.31 0.94
N ILE A 61 -2.16 3.31 1.42
CA ILE A 61 -0.84 3.09 2.03
C ILE A 61 -0.97 2.15 3.24
N PHE A 62 -1.91 2.42 4.14
CA PHE A 62 -2.13 1.58 5.32
C PHE A 62 -2.61 0.17 4.94
N MET A 63 -3.47 0.04 3.92
CA MET A 63 -3.88 -1.28 3.42
C MET A 63 -2.68 -2.08 2.89
N LEU A 64 -1.77 -1.46 2.15
CA LEU A 64 -0.55 -2.13 1.64
C LEU A 64 0.36 -2.60 2.77
N ILE A 65 0.57 -1.74 3.78
CA ILE A 65 1.38 -2.08 4.95
C ILE A 65 0.74 -3.23 5.74
N ILE A 66 -0.55 -3.12 6.06
CA ILE A 66 -1.28 -4.15 6.81
C ILE A 66 -1.33 -5.47 6.03
N ALA A 67 -1.55 -5.43 4.71
CA ALA A 67 -1.53 -6.62 3.86
C ALA A 67 -0.14 -7.27 3.85
N GLY A 68 0.93 -6.48 3.73
CA GLY A 68 2.30 -6.99 3.79
C GLY A 68 2.63 -7.65 5.12
N LEU A 69 2.27 -7.02 6.24
CA LEU A 69 2.42 -7.60 7.58
C LEU A 69 1.59 -8.88 7.72
N PHE A 70 0.34 -8.86 7.26
CA PHE A 70 -0.54 -10.01 7.34
C PHE A 70 0.02 -11.21 6.56
N ILE A 71 0.56 -11.00 5.36
CA ILE A 71 1.19 -12.05 4.57
C ILE A 71 2.41 -12.64 5.30
N ILE A 72 3.23 -11.78 5.93
CA ILE A 72 4.42 -12.22 6.67
C ILE A 72 4.05 -13.02 7.92
N PHE A 73 3.09 -12.54 8.71
CA PHE A 73 2.73 -13.15 10.00
C PHE A 73 1.71 -14.29 9.90
N ARG A 74 1.00 -14.41 8.77
CA ARG A 74 0.10 -15.54 8.50
C ARG A 74 0.85 -16.82 8.15
N SER A 75 2.02 -16.68 7.52
CA SER A 75 2.91 -17.80 7.21
C SER A 75 3.57 -18.35 8.46
#